data_AF-A0A7Z9BZP6-F1
#
_entry.id   AF-A0A7Z9BZP6-F1
#
_cell.length_a   1.000
_cell.length_b   1.000
_cell.length_c   1.000
_cell.angle_alpha   90.00
_cell.angle_beta   90.00
_cell.angle_gamma   90.00
#
_symmetry.space_group_name_H-M   'P 1'
#
loop_
_entity.id
_entity.type
_entity.pdbx_description
1 polymer ?
#
loop_
_entity_poly.entity_id
_entity_poly.type
_entity_poly.pdbx_seq_one_letter_code
_entity_poly.pdbx_strand_id
1 'polypeptide(L)'
;MIRRTLKYTRALEIDSEFTHLSSDELYSHLQDKGYYWDSNMSRWVYTPGEENDPASQLIKIRLWYDRNQVKDLAEKLTELMTDVGFRSVESSSIYPCRPPKGNDGRIYLVFQPPETL
;
A
#
# COMPACT_ATOMS: atom_id res chain seq x y z
N MET A 1 -5.47 23.95 -7.92
CA MET A 1 -6.09 23.56 -9.20
C MET A 1 -5.99 22.05 -9.32
N ILE A 2 -7.11 21.34 -9.49
CA ILE A 2 -7.09 19.87 -9.56
C ILE A 2 -6.36 19.45 -10.85
N ARG A 3 -5.31 18.63 -10.71
CA ARG A 3 -4.59 18.07 -11.86
C ARG A 3 -5.50 17.07 -12.55
N ARG A 4 -5.91 17.35 -13.79
CA ARG A 4 -6.72 16.44 -14.63
C ARG A 4 -5.89 15.24 -15.07
N THR A 5 -5.75 14.27 -14.19
CA THR A 5 -5.19 12.96 -14.50
C THR A 5 -6.23 12.10 -15.21
N LEU A 6 -5.80 11.05 -15.91
CA LEU A 6 -6.72 10.09 -16.52
C LEU A 6 -7.70 9.50 -15.48
N LYS A 7 -7.20 9.14 -14.29
CA LYS A 7 -8.00 8.63 -13.18
C LYS A 7 -9.10 9.61 -12.76
N TYR A 8 -8.77 10.91 -12.69
CA TYR A 8 -9.72 11.97 -12.36
C TYR A 8 -10.78 12.15 -13.45
N THR A 9 -10.36 12.22 -14.72
CA THR A 9 -11.30 12.34 -15.85
C THR A 9 -12.28 11.16 -15.88
N ARG A 10 -11.78 9.93 -15.70
CA ARG A 10 -12.61 8.72 -15.64
C ARG A 10 -13.52 8.66 -14.42
N ALA A 11 -13.13 9.30 -13.31
CA ALA A 11 -13.99 9.41 -12.14
C ALA A 11 -15.19 10.34 -12.41
N LEU A 12 -14.95 11.47 -13.09
CA LEU A 12 -16.00 12.40 -13.49
C LEU A 12 -16.95 11.81 -14.55
N GLU A 13 -16.50 10.85 -15.36
CA GLU A 13 -17.39 10.11 -16.27
C GLU A 13 -18.41 9.24 -15.53
N ILE A 14 -18.14 8.88 -14.27
CA ILE A 14 -19.03 8.05 -13.44
C ILE A 14 -19.97 8.93 -12.61
N ASP A 15 -19.43 9.97 -11.98
CA ASP A 15 -20.21 10.88 -11.15
C ASP A 15 -19.75 12.32 -11.36
N SER A 16 -20.24 12.94 -12.43
CA SER A 16 -19.90 14.31 -12.80
C SER A 16 -20.53 15.38 -11.90
N GLU A 17 -21.58 15.01 -11.15
CA GLU A 17 -22.38 15.94 -10.35
C GLU A 17 -21.89 16.03 -8.89
N PHE A 18 -21.09 15.06 -8.43
CA PHE A 18 -20.49 15.09 -7.11
C PHE A 18 -19.57 16.31 -6.92
N THR A 19 -19.96 17.21 -6.03
CA THR A 19 -19.18 18.39 -5.67
C THR A 19 -18.07 18.02 -4.68
N HIS A 20 -16.82 18.32 -5.03
CA HIS A 20 -15.64 17.99 -4.24
C HIS A 20 -14.56 19.07 -4.35
N LEU A 21 -13.75 19.21 -3.33
CA LEU A 21 -12.63 20.17 -3.27
C LEU A 21 -11.32 19.57 -3.75
N SER A 22 -11.20 18.24 -3.72
CA SER A 22 -10.01 17.50 -4.10
C SER A 22 -10.33 16.24 -4.91
N SER A 23 -9.38 15.76 -5.71
CA SER A 23 -9.54 14.47 -6.39
C SER A 23 -9.73 13.32 -5.41
N ASP A 24 -9.10 13.39 -4.24
CA ASP A 24 -9.16 12.33 -3.23
C ASP A 24 -10.58 12.18 -2.66
N GLU A 25 -11.29 13.28 -2.45
CA GLU A 25 -12.70 13.25 -2.05
C GLU A 25 -13.58 12.55 -3.08
N LEU A 26 -13.43 12.86 -4.38
CA LEU A 26 -14.16 12.18 -5.45
C LEU A 26 -13.83 10.69 -5.49
N TYR A 27 -12.56 10.32 -5.26
CA TYR A 27 -12.13 8.93 -5.25
C TYR A 27 -12.69 8.14 -4.07
N SER A 28 -12.70 8.73 -2.87
CA SER A 28 -13.31 8.14 -1.68
C SER A 28 -14.81 7.94 -1.88
N HIS A 29 -15.52 8.96 -2.39
CA HIS A 29 -16.94 8.85 -2.71
C HIS A 29 -17.25 7.72 -3.69
N LEU A 30 -16.43 7.54 -4.73
CA LEU A 30 -16.56 6.43 -5.67
C LEU A 30 -16.29 5.07 -4.99
N GLN A 31 -15.31 4.98 -4.09
CA GLN A 31 -15.03 3.76 -3.33
C GLN A 31 -16.18 3.38 -2.40
N ASP A 32 -16.79 4.35 -1.72
CA ASP A 32 -17.98 4.14 -0.88
C ASP A 32 -19.17 3.63 -1.69
N LYS A 33 -19.23 4.01 -2.98
CA LYS A 33 -20.18 3.48 -3.97
C LYS A 33 -19.76 2.14 -4.58
N GLY A 34 -18.66 1.52 -4.15
CA GLY A 34 -18.18 0.22 -4.63
C GLY A 34 -17.35 0.27 -5.92
N TYR A 35 -16.81 1.44 -6.30
CA TYR A 35 -15.91 1.58 -7.44
C TYR A 35 -14.44 1.58 -7.02
N TYR A 36 -13.62 0.77 -7.68
CA TYR A 36 -12.18 0.69 -7.44
C TYR A 36 -11.38 0.96 -8.71
N TRP A 37 -10.25 1.67 -8.58
CA TRP A 37 -9.40 1.98 -9.71
C TRP A 37 -8.51 0.80 -10.08
N ASP A 38 -8.78 0.19 -11.24
CA ASP A 38 -7.88 -0.78 -11.84
C ASP A 38 -6.79 -0.05 -12.63
N SER A 39 -5.55 -0.12 -12.14
CA SER A 39 -4.40 0.54 -12.78
C SER A 39 -3.94 -0.17 -14.06
N ASN A 40 -4.19 -1.47 -14.21
CA ASN A 40 -3.84 -2.21 -15.42
C ASN A 40 -4.80 -1.86 -16.56
N MET A 41 -6.09 -1.75 -16.24
CA MET A 41 -7.12 -1.37 -17.20
C MET A 41 -7.30 0.15 -17.34
N SER A 42 -6.66 0.92 -16.47
CA SER A 42 -6.80 2.38 -16.39
C SER A 42 -8.26 2.85 -16.35
N ARG A 43 -9.08 2.18 -15.53
CA ARG A 43 -10.51 2.50 -15.36
C ARG A 43 -10.99 2.19 -13.95
N TRP A 44 -12.08 2.84 -13.56
CA TRP A 44 -12.85 2.46 -12.38
C TRP A 44 -13.73 1.26 -12.71
N VAL A 45 -13.67 0.25 -11.86
CA VAL A 45 -14.45 -0.99 -11.96
C VAL A 45 -15.42 -1.02 -10.79
N TYR A 46 -16.70 -1.25 -11.08
CA TYR A 46 -17.70 -1.46 -10.05
C TYR A 46 -17.62 -2.91 -9.55
N THR A 47 -17.41 -3.08 -8.26
CA THR A 47 -17.31 -4.38 -7.60
C THR A 47 -18.39 -4.44 -6.52
N PRO A 48 -19.61 -4.88 -6.85
CA PRO A 48 -20.70 -4.92 -5.88
C PRO A 48 -20.45 -5.98 -4.82
N GLY A 49 -20.57 -5.59 -3.55
CA GLY A 49 -21.01 -6.50 -2.48
C GLY A 49 -20.05 -7.61 -2.06
N GLU A 50 -18.76 -7.52 -2.35
CA GLU A 50 -17.78 -8.31 -1.59
C GLU A 50 -17.64 -7.65 -0.21
N GLU A 51 -18.00 -8.37 0.86
CA GLU A 51 -17.60 -7.95 2.20
C GLU A 51 -16.07 -7.86 2.20
N ASN A 52 -15.54 -6.74 2.67
CA ASN A 52 -14.10 -6.63 2.86
C ASN A 52 -13.66 -7.76 3.78
N ASP A 53 -12.57 -8.44 3.43
CA ASP A 53 -11.87 -9.28 4.39
C ASP A 53 -11.60 -8.46 5.66
N PRO A 54 -11.66 -9.08 6.85
CA PRO A 54 -11.32 -8.38 8.07
C PRO A 54 -9.93 -7.76 7.96
N ALA A 55 -9.76 -6.58 8.56
CA ALA A 55 -8.48 -5.88 8.55
C ALA A 55 -7.35 -6.81 9.03
N SER A 56 -6.23 -6.79 8.30
CA SER A 56 -5.08 -7.64 8.64
C SER A 56 -4.61 -7.33 10.05
N GLN A 57 -4.48 -8.38 10.88
CA GLN A 57 -3.94 -8.29 12.24
C GLN A 57 -2.40 -8.24 12.26
N LEU A 58 -1.76 -8.04 11.10
CA LEU A 58 -0.31 -8.05 10.92
C LEU A 58 0.16 -6.72 10.37
N ILE A 59 1.31 -6.25 10.85
CA ILE A 59 2.04 -5.15 10.25
C ILE A 59 2.98 -5.73 9.20
N LYS A 60 2.87 -5.26 7.96
CA LYS A 60 3.71 -5.66 6.84
C LYS A 60 4.56 -4.47 6.40
N ILE A 61 5.88 -4.56 6.56
CA ILE A 61 6.84 -3.50 6.20
C ILE A 61 7.64 -3.96 5.00
N ARG A 62 7.70 -3.12 3.96
CA ARG A 62 8.62 -3.31 2.83
C ARG A 62 9.79 -2.34 2.95
N LEU A 63 10.97 -2.87 3.25
CA LEU A 63 12.22 -2.12 3.26
C LEU A 63 12.84 -2.13 1.87
N TRP A 64 13.29 -0.96 1.43
CA TRP A 64 13.96 -0.78 0.14
C TRP A 64 15.18 0.13 0.34
N TYR A 65 16.38 -0.42 0.15
CA TYR A 65 17.65 0.30 0.38
C TYR A 65 18.79 -0.33 -0.43
N ASP A 66 20.03 0.14 -0.27
CA ASP A 66 21.23 -0.46 -0.87
C ASP A 66 21.27 -1.97 -0.63
N ARG A 67 21.47 -2.75 -1.69
CA ARG A 67 21.39 -4.22 -1.67
C ARG A 67 22.36 -4.89 -0.71
N ASN A 68 23.47 -4.23 -0.38
CA ASN A 68 24.50 -4.78 0.50
C ASN A 68 24.24 -4.39 1.97
N GLN A 69 23.41 -3.37 2.22
CA GLN A 69 23.12 -2.86 3.56
C GLN A 69 21.68 -3.14 4.03
N VAL A 70 20.77 -3.48 3.12
CA VAL A 70 19.34 -3.66 3.43
C VAL A 70 19.09 -4.76 4.46
N LYS A 71 19.95 -5.79 4.52
CA LYS A 71 19.86 -6.88 5.50
C LYS A 71 20.13 -6.37 6.91
N ASP A 72 21.25 -5.68 7.11
CA ASP A 72 21.64 -5.13 8.41
C ASP A 72 20.60 -4.12 8.92
N LEU A 73 20.01 -3.33 8.01
CA LEU A 73 18.92 -2.42 8.36
C LEU A 73 17.64 -3.18 8.76
N ALA A 74 17.30 -4.26 8.06
CA ALA A 74 16.15 -5.10 8.38
C ALA A 74 16.31 -5.80 9.74
N GLU A 75 17.52 -6.25 10.07
CA GLU A 75 17.84 -6.84 11.38
C GLU A 75 17.66 -5.80 12.49
N LYS A 76 18.25 -4.61 12.35
CA LYS A 76 18.08 -3.51 13.32
C LYS A 76 16.63 -3.09 13.49
N LEU A 77 15.86 -3.01 12.39
CA LEU A 77 14.43 -2.68 12.50
C LEU A 77 13.67 -3.79 13.22
N THR A 78 14.02 -5.05 12.98
CA THR A 78 13.40 -6.19 13.67
C THR A 78 13.67 -6.14 15.16
N GLU A 79 14.90 -5.83 15.57
CA GLU A 79 15.27 -5.60 16.97
C GLU A 79 14.43 -4.48 17.59
N LEU A 80 14.39 -3.30 16.96
CA LEU A 80 13.61 -2.15 17.44
C LEU A 80 12.11 -2.46 17.58
N MET A 81 11.52 -3.16 16.61
CA MET A 81 10.11 -3.56 16.66
C MET A 81 9.87 -4.57 17.79
N THR A 82 10.81 -5.48 18.01
CA THR A 82 10.72 -6.48 19.09
C THR A 82 10.86 -5.83 20.46
N ASP A 83 11.74 -4.84 20.61
CA ASP A 83 11.94 -4.09 21.86
C ASP A 83 10.68 -3.32 22.28
N VAL A 84 9.88 -2.85 21.32
CA VAL A 84 8.59 -2.19 21.59
C VAL A 84 7.40 -3.16 21.64
N GLY A 85 7.67 -4.46 21.69
CA GLY A 85 6.68 -5.50 21.98
C GLY A 85 6.02 -6.18 20.78
N PHE A 86 6.44 -5.87 19.55
CA PHE A 86 5.95 -6.60 18.37
C PHE A 86 6.66 -7.94 18.25
N ARG A 87 5.93 -8.98 17.85
CA ARG A 87 6.54 -10.28 17.54
C ARG A 87 6.87 -10.34 16.05
N SER A 88 8.14 -10.55 15.71
CA SER A 88 8.55 -10.87 14.34
C SER A 88 7.94 -12.21 13.91
N VAL A 89 7.24 -12.21 12.78
CA VAL A 89 6.55 -13.39 12.22
C VAL A 89 7.32 -13.93 11.02
N GLU A 90 7.72 -13.03 10.11
CA GLU A 90 8.38 -13.41 8.87
C GLU A 90 9.39 -12.33 8.46
N SER A 91 10.51 -12.79 7.89
CA SER A 91 11.47 -11.95 7.19
C SER A 91 11.89 -12.66 5.91
N SER A 92 11.75 -11.97 4.78
CA SER A 92 12.14 -12.54 3.50
C SER A 92 13.65 -12.48 3.27
N SER A 93 14.14 -13.29 2.33
CA SER A 93 15.46 -13.05 1.74
C SER A 93 15.49 -11.71 0.98
N ILE A 94 16.70 -11.25 0.62
CA ILE A 94 16.86 -10.04 -0.18
C ILE A 94 16.31 -10.30 -1.58
N TYR A 95 15.25 -9.57 -1.95
CA TYR A 95 14.77 -9.51 -3.32
C TYR A 95 15.58 -8.49 -4.12
N PRO A 96 16.29 -8.90 -5.19
CA PRO A 96 16.98 -7.96 -6.04
C PRO A 96 16.00 -7.06 -6.80
N CYS A 97 16.41 -5.83 -7.07
CA CYS A 97 15.70 -4.93 -7.96
C CYS A 97 16.22 -5.07 -9.40
N ARG A 98 15.34 -4.81 -10.38
CA ARG A 98 15.72 -4.80 -11.80
C ARG A 98 16.35 -3.45 -12.17
N PRO A 99 17.19 -3.39 -13.22
CA PRO A 99 17.67 -2.12 -13.76
C PRO A 99 16.52 -1.14 -14.03
N PRO A 100 16.72 0.18 -13.81
CA PRO A 100 17.98 0.83 -13.43
C PRO A 100 18.31 0.77 -11.92
N LYS A 101 17.47 0.14 -11.10
CA LYS A 101 17.61 0.09 -9.63
C LYS A 101 18.39 -1.13 -9.12
N GLY A 102 19.26 -1.72 -9.93
CA GLY A 102 19.95 -2.99 -9.61
C GLY A 102 20.88 -2.94 -8.39
N ASN A 103 21.22 -1.75 -7.90
CA ASN A 103 21.98 -1.56 -6.66
C ASN A 103 21.10 -1.59 -5.42
N ASP A 104 19.78 -1.57 -5.56
CA ASP A 104 18.87 -1.65 -4.43
C ASP A 104 18.40 -3.10 -4.19
N GLY A 105 18.17 -3.43 -2.93
CA GLY A 105 17.52 -4.66 -2.48
C GLY A 105 16.23 -4.36 -1.73
N ARG A 106 15.33 -5.34 -1.69
CA ARG A 106 14.07 -5.26 -0.93
C ARG A 106 13.96 -6.42 0.05
N ILE A 107 13.52 -6.14 1.26
CA ILE A 107 13.16 -7.15 2.26
C ILE A 107 11.73 -6.87 2.73
N TYR A 108 10.95 -7.92 2.87
CA TYR A 108 9.61 -7.87 3.45
C TYR A 108 9.70 -8.39 4.88
N LEU A 109 9.24 -7.57 5.83
CA LEU A 109 9.13 -7.92 7.23
C LEU A 109 7.67 -7.97 7.63
N VAL A 110 7.30 -8.95 8.44
CA VAL A 110 5.95 -9.12 8.96
C VAL A 110 6.01 -9.23 10.47
N PHE A 111 5.21 -8.41 11.15
CA PHE A 111 5.12 -8.35 12.60
C PHE A 111 3.69 -8.57 13.07
N GLN A 112 3.54 -9.28 14.18
CA GLN A 112 2.31 -9.35 14.95
C GLN A 112 2.37 -8.25 16.04
N PRO A 113 1.38 -7.36 16.13
CA PRO A 113 1.27 -6.43 17.24
C PRO A 113 1.16 -7.11 18.61
N PRO A 114 1.55 -6.44 19.70
CA PRO A 114 1.20 -6.88 21.03
C PRO A 114 -0.33 -6.96 21.18
N GLU A 115 -0.82 -7.83 22.06
CA GLU A 115 -2.27 -8.02 22.32
C GLU A 115 -2.97 -6.73 22.78
N THR A 116 -2.20 -5.74 23.24
CA THR A 116 -2.64 -4.40 23.61
C THR A 116 -1.87 -3.38 22.79
N LEU A 117 -2.56 -2.75 21.84
CA LEU A 117 -2.12 -1.56 21.09
C LEU A 117 -2.88 -0.33 21.57
#